data_AF-A0A3B1ADX3-F1
#
_entry.id   AF-A0A3B1ADX3-F1
#
_cell.length_a   1.000
_cell.length_b   1.000
_cell.length_c   1.000
_cell.angle_alpha   90.00
_cell.angle_beta   90.00
_cell.angle_gamma   90.00
#
_symmetry.space_group_name_H-M   'P 1'
#
loop_
_entity.id
_entity.type
_entity.pdbx_description
1 polymer ?
#
loop_
_entity_poly.entity_id
_entity_poly.type
_entity_poly.pdbx_seq_one_letter_code
_entity_poly.pdbx_strand_id
1 'polypeptide(L)'
;KIPTSADRPAQMTINLWNGVNKEDTIHKSKAVGEPPLMLAIAVHSALTLAVAHVNSGANNDAKDLPALNAPATAEEILSKIT
;
A
#
# COMPACT_ATOMS: atom_id res chain seq x y z
N LYS A 1 -15.96 -3.01 5.78
CA LYS A 1 -15.64 -4.34 6.38
C LYS A 1 -14.21 -4.29 6.89
N ILE A 2 -13.85 -5.05 7.93
CA ILE A 2 -12.45 -5.18 8.35
C ILE A 2 -11.77 -6.31 7.56
N PRO A 3 -10.43 -6.28 7.37
CA PRO A 3 -9.71 -7.38 6.76
C PRO A 3 -9.92 -8.69 7.53
N THR A 4 -10.08 -9.78 6.79
CA THR A 4 -10.20 -11.16 7.26
C THR A 4 -8.97 -11.96 6.85
N SER A 5 -8.92 -13.25 7.20
CA SER A 5 -7.82 -14.14 6.80
C SER A 5 -7.64 -14.28 5.29
N ALA A 6 -8.68 -14.00 4.50
CA ALA A 6 -8.65 -14.06 3.04
C ALA A 6 -8.08 -12.77 2.38
N ASP A 7 -8.08 -11.65 3.11
CA ASP A 7 -7.70 -10.34 2.54
C ASP A 7 -6.19 -10.06 2.64
N ARG A 8 -5.43 -10.93 3.32
CA ARG A 8 -3.97 -10.81 3.41
C ARG A 8 -3.30 -11.15 2.07
N PRO A 9 -2.15 -10.54 1.75
CA PRO A 9 -1.35 -10.99 0.61
C PRO A 9 -1.04 -12.48 0.67
N ALA A 10 -1.10 -13.16 -0.46
CA ALA A 10 -0.73 -14.58 -0.57
C ALA A 10 0.72 -14.81 -0.09
N GLN A 11 1.62 -13.90 -0.50
CA GLN A 11 3.00 -13.82 -0.04
C GLN A 11 3.19 -12.52 0.77
N MET A 12 3.65 -12.66 2.01
CA MET A 12 3.96 -11.55 2.91
C MET A 12 5.37 -11.74 3.45
N THR A 13 6.29 -10.87 3.04
CA THR A 13 7.69 -10.89 3.48
C THR A 13 7.95 -9.73 4.42
N ILE A 14 8.54 -10.01 5.59
CA ILE A 14 8.91 -9.00 6.57
C ILE A 14 10.39 -9.21 6.91
N ASN A 15 11.20 -8.17 6.73
CA ASN A 15 12.61 -8.17 7.10
C ASN A 15 12.85 -7.03 8.07
N LEU A 16 13.52 -7.33 9.19
CA LEU A 16 13.99 -6.31 10.12
C LEU A 16 15.38 -5.86 9.72
N TRP A 17 15.61 -4.55 9.71
CA TRP A 17 16.94 -4.00 9.51
C TRP A 17 17.85 -4.42 10.68
N ASN A 18 19.07 -4.87 10.37
CA ASN A 18 20.02 -5.43 11.34
C ASN A 18 21.01 -4.38 11.90
N GLY A 19 20.76 -3.10 11.68
CA GLY A 19 21.57 -2.02 12.23
C GLY A 19 21.23 -1.68 13.68
N VAL A 20 22.14 -0.93 14.32
CA VAL A 20 21.95 -0.44 15.68
C VAL A 20 21.13 0.85 15.64
N ASN A 21 20.17 1.01 16.56
CA ASN A 21 19.47 2.28 16.70
C ASN A 21 20.46 3.37 17.17
N LYS A 22 20.51 4.48 16.44
CA LYS A 22 21.38 5.62 16.75
C LYS A 22 20.91 6.36 18.02
N GLU A 23 19.61 6.34 18.27
CA GLU A 23 19.01 7.00 19.44
C GLU A 23 19.31 6.24 20.74
N ASP A 24 19.38 6.97 21.85
CA ASP A 24 19.60 6.37 23.17
C ASP A 24 18.30 5.95 23.83
N THR A 25 17.73 4.86 23.32
CA THR A 25 16.52 4.23 23.85
C THR A 25 16.87 2.99 24.68
N ILE A 26 15.91 2.52 25.49
CA ILE A 26 16.05 1.27 26.26
C ILE A 26 16.46 0.14 25.30
N HIS A 27 17.63 -0.45 25.57
CA HIS A 27 18.24 -1.51 24.76
C HIS A 27 18.41 -1.18 23.27
N LYS A 28 18.52 0.10 22.89
CA LYS A 28 18.55 0.55 21.49
C LYS A 28 17.33 0.07 20.67
N SER A 29 16.18 -0.06 21.33
CA SER A 29 14.90 -0.43 20.69
C SER A 29 14.27 0.73 19.89
N LYS A 30 13.26 0.44 19.07
CA LYS A 30 12.49 1.47 18.34
C LYS A 30 11.00 1.16 18.40
N ALA A 31 10.18 2.20 18.51
CA ALA A 31 8.74 2.07 18.45
C ALA A 31 8.30 1.62 17.04
N VAL A 32 7.45 0.60 16.98
CA VAL A 32 6.94 0.00 15.73
C VAL A 32 5.42 -0.21 15.73
N GLY A 33 4.69 0.37 16.69
CA GLY A 33 3.23 0.24 16.76
C GLY A 33 2.53 0.92 15.60
N GLU A 34 2.65 2.25 15.52
CA GLU A 34 2.03 3.07 14.48
C GLU A 34 2.81 3.14 13.15
N PRO A 35 4.17 3.22 13.14
CA PRO A 35 4.91 3.47 11.91
C PRO A 35 4.61 2.52 10.73
N PRO A 36 4.43 1.20 10.94
CA PRO A 36 4.13 0.29 9.84
C PRO A 36 2.75 0.50 9.19
N LEU A 37 1.80 1.19 9.84
CA LEU A 37 0.46 1.39 9.30
C LEU A 37 0.49 2.06 7.92
N MET A 38 1.37 3.04 7.74
CA MET A 38 1.50 3.77 6.48
C MET A 38 2.03 2.92 5.33
N LEU A 39 2.69 1.79 5.61
CA LEU A 39 3.17 0.86 4.57
C LEU A 39 2.00 0.25 3.77
N ALA A 40 0.80 0.19 4.34
CA ALA A 40 -0.40 -0.31 3.65
C ALA A 40 -0.81 0.54 2.44
N ILE A 41 -0.36 1.79 2.35
CA ILE A 41 -0.59 2.66 1.18
C ILE A 41 -0.01 2.04 -0.09
N ALA A 42 0.99 1.17 0.01
CA ALA A 42 1.52 0.41 -1.13
C ALA A 42 0.44 -0.37 -1.89
N VAL A 43 -0.57 -0.91 -1.19
CA VAL A 43 -1.70 -1.62 -1.81
C VAL A 43 -2.59 -0.64 -2.58
N HIS A 44 -2.88 0.53 -2.00
CA HIS A 44 -3.64 1.58 -2.69
C HIS A 44 -2.90 2.06 -3.94
N SER A 45 -1.58 2.31 -3.85
CA SER A 45 -0.75 2.68 -4.99
C SER A 45 -0.72 1.60 -6.08
N ALA A 46 -0.66 0.31 -5.71
CA ALA A 46 -0.72 -0.78 -6.67
C ALA A 46 -2.07 -0.84 -7.41
N LEU A 47 -3.18 -0.59 -6.70
CA LEU A 47 -4.51 -0.49 -7.31
C LEU A 47 -4.62 0.72 -8.25
N THR A 48 -4.10 1.88 -7.86
CA THR A 48 -4.06 3.07 -8.73
C THR A 48 -3.33 2.79 -10.04
N LEU A 49 -2.17 2.11 -9.98
CA LEU A 49 -1.43 1.71 -11.18
C LEU A 49 -2.18 0.68 -12.03
N ALA A 50 -2.86 -0.28 -11.40
CA ALA A 50 -3.65 -1.27 -12.12
C ALA A 50 -4.82 -0.62 -12.89
N VAL A 51 -5.51 0.33 -12.28
CA VAL A 51 -6.59 1.10 -12.93
C VAL A 51 -6.04 1.97 -14.06
N ALA A 52 -4.90 2.66 -13.84
CA ALA A 52 -4.24 3.44 -14.88
C ALA A 52 -3.93 2.58 -16.12
N HIS A 53 -3.41 1.36 -15.87
CA HIS A 53 -3.08 0.42 -16.93
C HIS A 53 -4.30 -0.02 -17.75
N VAL A 54 -5.43 -0.25 -17.09
CA VAL A 54 -6.68 -0.62 -17.78
C VAL A 54 -7.18 0.52 -18.68
N ASN A 55 -7.05 1.77 -18.25
CA ASN A 55 -7.59 2.93 -18.97
C ASN A 55 -6.70 3.40 -20.13
N SER A 56 -5.38 3.43 -19.94
CA SER A 56 -4.43 4.06 -20.87
C SER A 56 -3.45 3.06 -21.51
N GLY A 57 -3.56 1.76 -21.20
CA GLY A 57 -2.64 0.73 -21.65
C GLY A 57 -1.31 0.77 -20.88
N ALA A 58 -0.21 0.41 -21.54
CA ALA A 58 1.12 0.35 -20.89
C ALA A 58 1.76 1.73 -20.62
N ASN A 59 1.14 2.82 -21.08
CA ASN A 59 1.61 4.17 -20.81
C ASN A 59 1.11 4.60 -19.42
N ASN A 60 2.02 4.56 -18.45
CA ASN A 60 1.79 4.97 -17.06
C ASN A 60 2.40 6.34 -16.80
N ASP A 61 2.17 7.32 -17.67
CA ASP A 61 2.64 8.68 -17.43
C ASP A 61 1.91 9.25 -16.22
N ALA A 62 2.56 10.14 -15.45
CA ALA A 62 1.97 10.73 -14.25
C ALA A 62 0.64 11.48 -14.52
N LYS A 63 0.39 11.88 -15.78
CA LYS A 63 -0.85 12.52 -16.22
C LYS A 63 -2.02 11.54 -16.35
N ASP A 64 -1.72 10.24 -16.46
CA ASP A 64 -2.70 9.17 -16.69
C ASP A 64 -3.08 8.46 -15.39
N LEU A 65 -2.54 8.88 -14.24
CA LEU A 65 -2.91 8.32 -12.95
C LEU A 65 -4.35 8.71 -12.57
N PRO A 66 -5.25 7.73 -12.38
CA PRO A 66 -6.62 8.02 -12.02
C PRO A 66 -6.70 8.57 -10.59
N ALA A 67 -7.63 9.50 -10.37
CA ALA A 67 -7.99 9.93 -9.03
C ALA A 67 -8.81 8.82 -8.34
N LEU A 68 -8.09 7.84 -7.76
CA LEU A 68 -8.64 6.72 -7.00
C LEU A 68 -8.78 7.12 -5.53
N ASN A 69 -10.02 7.31 -5.07
CA ASN A 69 -10.30 7.74 -3.71
C ASN A 69 -10.08 6.62 -2.69
N ALA A 70 -9.71 6.99 -1.47
CA ALA A 70 -9.67 6.05 -0.35
C ALA A 70 -11.03 6.03 0.37
N PRO A 71 -11.52 4.85 0.82
CA PRO A 71 -10.98 3.52 0.52
C PRO A 71 -11.26 3.11 -0.93
N ALA A 72 -10.29 2.44 -1.57
CA ALA A 72 -10.46 1.83 -2.90
C ALA A 72 -11.36 0.59 -2.82
N THR A 73 -12.66 0.81 -2.58
CA THR A 73 -13.67 -0.26 -2.55
C THR A 73 -13.87 -0.85 -3.94
N ALA A 74 -14.54 -2.00 -4.01
CA ALA A 74 -14.91 -2.60 -5.30
C ALA A 74 -15.76 -1.65 -6.16
N GLU A 75 -16.64 -0.85 -5.55
CA GLU A 75 -17.45 0.16 -6.23
C GLU A 75 -16.59 1.30 -6.80
N GLU A 76 -15.68 1.84 -5.99
CA GLU A 76 -14.74 2.88 -6.45
C GLU A 76 -13.90 2.35 -7.61
N ILE A 77 -13.34 1.13 -7.49
CA ILE A 77 -12.55 0.51 -8.57
C ILE A 77 -13.41 0.37 -9.84
N LEU A 78 -14.62 -0.18 -9.73
CA LEU A 78 -15.51 -0.37 -10.87
C LEU A 78 -15.82 0.96 -11.58
N SER A 79 -16.05 2.03 -10.81
CA SER A 79 -16.31 3.38 -11.35
C SER A 79 -15.14 4.00 -12.14
N LYS A 80 -13.93 3.48 -11.97
CA LYS A 80 -12.73 3.99 -12.65
C LYS A 80 -12.29 3.16 -13.85
N ILE A 81 -12.90 1.99 -14.08
CA ILE A 81 -12.57 1.07 -15.19
C ILE A 81 -13.74 0.82 -16.14
N THR A 82 -14.89 1.47 -15.89
CA THR A 82 -16.10 1.40 -16.72
C THR A 82 -16.42 2.80 -17.22
#